data_AF-A0A1I5Q629-F1
#
_entry.id   AF-A0A1I5Q629-F1
#
_cell.length_a   1.000
_cell.length_b   1.000
_cell.length_c   1.000
_cell.angle_alpha   90.00
_cell.angle_beta   90.00
_cell.angle_gamma   90.00
#
_symmetry.space_group_name_H-M   'P 1'
#
loop_
_entity.id
_entity.type
_entity.pdbx_description
1 polymer ?
#
loop_
_entity_poly.entity_id
_entity_poly.type
_entity_poly.pdbx_seq_one_letter_code
_entity_poly.pdbx_strand_id
1 'polypeptide(L)'
;MDLARRKDASFLVNEQSGRSALRLDSRSVLSEDGTLCPRYEIVRPLRRQRLDRDAFADTRWTIATADRFASAWTAEVDELIASTSTETMHLVTGLLLPIWDALPDELAQVVRVVDKTGQSLLGRQIPALALAELGHRFGFDAPVVAPDDLVRAVLENGRTVPVGNGGKLHAKRALVGGSQRLELTGFDPARLPELKALGCFVEIIRYQTRLFVPAPKAPEILTALSR
;
A
#
# COMPACT_ATOMS: atom_id res chain seq x y z
N MET A 1 -17.29 11.62 -20.31
CA MET A 1 -18.74 11.57 -20.02
C MET A 1 -19.49 10.69 -21.05
N ASP A 2 -18.83 9.69 -21.65
CA ASP A 2 -19.45 8.85 -22.72
C ASP A 2 -20.18 7.61 -22.20
N LEU A 3 -19.84 7.15 -20.99
CA LEU A 3 -20.42 5.93 -20.42
C LEU A 3 -21.91 6.07 -20.12
N ALA A 4 -22.35 7.25 -19.66
CA ALA A 4 -23.75 7.53 -19.36
C ALA A 4 -24.64 7.58 -20.62
N ARG A 5 -24.03 7.69 -21.82
CA ARG A 5 -24.74 7.68 -23.11
C ARG A 5 -24.90 6.30 -23.70
N ARG A 6 -24.28 5.27 -23.10
CA ARG A 6 -24.46 3.90 -23.57
C ARG A 6 -25.92 3.46 -23.36
N LYS A 7 -26.45 2.69 -24.28
CA LYS A 7 -27.86 2.23 -24.24
C LYS A 7 -28.15 1.30 -23.05
N ASP A 8 -27.14 0.61 -22.55
CA ASP A 8 -27.22 -0.28 -21.39
C ASP A 8 -26.95 0.43 -20.06
N ALA A 9 -26.77 1.75 -20.08
CA ALA A 9 -26.52 2.53 -18.87
C ALA A 9 -27.78 2.69 -18.02
N SER A 10 -27.63 2.55 -16.71
CA SER A 10 -28.70 2.87 -15.75
C SER A 10 -28.13 3.65 -14.57
N PHE A 11 -28.82 4.72 -14.19
CA PHE A 11 -28.46 5.54 -13.05
C PHE A 11 -28.96 4.89 -11.76
N LEU A 12 -28.07 4.76 -10.79
CA LEU A 12 -28.37 4.13 -9.51
C LEU A 12 -28.07 5.07 -8.35
N VAL A 13 -28.87 4.96 -7.29
CA VAL A 13 -28.57 5.51 -5.97
C VAL A 13 -28.75 4.42 -4.92
N ASN A 14 -27.80 4.33 -4.00
CA ASN A 14 -27.86 3.39 -2.89
C ASN A 14 -28.76 3.98 -1.79
N GLU A 15 -29.81 3.27 -1.40
CA GLU A 15 -30.78 3.81 -0.44
C GLU A 15 -30.23 3.96 0.98
N GLN A 16 -29.26 3.14 1.37
CA GLN A 16 -28.68 3.19 2.71
C GLN A 16 -27.57 4.26 2.82
N SER A 17 -26.71 4.35 1.82
CA SER A 17 -25.54 5.23 1.86
C SER A 17 -25.75 6.56 1.12
N GLY A 18 -26.83 6.71 0.36
CA GLY A 18 -27.09 7.87 -0.50
C GLY A 18 -26.12 8.03 -1.67
N ARG A 19 -25.16 7.11 -1.84
CA ARG A 19 -24.14 7.17 -2.90
C ARG A 19 -24.73 6.89 -4.26
N SER A 20 -24.09 7.41 -5.31
CA SER A 20 -24.50 7.19 -6.70
C SER A 20 -23.59 6.19 -7.41
N ALA A 21 -24.13 5.52 -8.42
CA ALA A 21 -23.37 4.69 -9.33
C ALA A 21 -24.02 4.59 -10.71
N LEU A 22 -23.21 4.39 -11.74
CA LEU A 22 -23.67 4.04 -13.08
C LEU A 22 -23.54 2.53 -13.26
N ARG A 23 -24.64 1.86 -13.59
CA ARG A 23 -24.65 0.45 -13.98
C ARG A 23 -24.50 0.32 -15.48
N LEU A 24 -23.64 -0.58 -15.92
CA LEU A 24 -23.47 -1.01 -17.31
C LEU A 24 -23.56 -2.54 -17.37
N ASP A 25 -23.94 -3.08 -18.52
CA ASP A 25 -23.75 -4.50 -18.77
C ASP A 25 -22.26 -4.82 -18.96
N SER A 26 -21.85 -5.94 -18.38
CA SER A 26 -20.48 -6.46 -18.47
C SER A 26 -20.46 -7.86 -19.07
N ARG A 27 -19.26 -8.32 -19.44
CA ARG A 27 -19.08 -9.68 -19.97
C ARG A 27 -19.40 -10.69 -18.88
N SER A 28 -20.24 -11.67 -19.21
CA SER A 28 -20.50 -12.82 -18.36
C SER A 28 -19.21 -13.63 -18.15
N VAL A 29 -19.15 -14.34 -17.04
CA VAL A 29 -18.09 -15.32 -16.76
C VAL A 29 -18.70 -16.68 -16.47
N LEU A 30 -17.90 -17.73 -16.59
CA LEU A 30 -18.30 -19.07 -16.18
C LEU A 30 -17.95 -19.26 -14.71
N SER A 31 -18.86 -19.80 -13.90
CA SER A 31 -18.55 -20.28 -12.55
C SER A 31 -17.72 -21.57 -12.61
N GLU A 32 -17.16 -21.97 -11.47
CA GLU A 32 -16.42 -23.25 -11.35
C GLU A 32 -17.29 -24.46 -11.74
N ASP A 33 -18.60 -24.39 -11.48
CA ASP A 33 -19.59 -25.42 -11.84
C ASP A 33 -20.06 -25.35 -13.32
N GLY A 34 -19.42 -24.52 -14.15
CA GLY A 34 -19.75 -24.43 -15.57
C GLY A 34 -21.02 -23.62 -15.88
N THR A 35 -21.57 -22.88 -14.91
CA THR A 35 -22.76 -22.04 -15.13
C THR A 35 -22.37 -20.65 -15.62
N LEU A 36 -23.10 -20.12 -16.60
CA LEU A 36 -22.86 -18.77 -17.09
C LEU A 36 -23.43 -17.74 -16.09
N CYS A 37 -22.57 -16.89 -15.54
CA CYS A 37 -22.91 -15.82 -14.60
C CYS A 37 -22.87 -14.46 -15.31
N PRO A 38 -24.03 -13.85 -15.63
CA PRO A 38 -24.09 -12.49 -16.15
C PRO A 38 -23.61 -11.49 -15.11
N ARG A 39 -22.96 -10.40 -15.56
CA ARG A 39 -22.38 -9.38 -14.69
C ARG A 39 -22.83 -7.98 -15.04
N TYR A 40 -22.92 -7.14 -14.00
CA TYR A 40 -22.98 -5.70 -14.14
C TYR A 40 -21.62 -5.09 -13.82
N GLU A 41 -21.24 -4.04 -14.53
CA GLU A 41 -20.17 -3.12 -14.14
C GLU A 41 -20.80 -1.92 -13.44
N ILE A 42 -20.40 -1.70 -12.19
CA ILE A 42 -20.82 -0.57 -11.35
C ILE A 42 -19.69 0.44 -11.34
N VAL A 43 -19.94 1.61 -11.92
CA VAL A 43 -18.98 2.70 -12.05
C VAL A 43 -19.35 3.82 -11.09
N ARG A 44 -18.38 4.22 -10.26
CA ARG A 44 -18.43 5.34 -9.30
C ARG A 44 -17.27 6.31 -9.61
N PRO A 45 -17.23 7.53 -9.03
CA PRO A 45 -16.22 8.53 -9.36
C PRO A 45 -14.78 8.03 -9.40
N LEU A 46 -14.36 7.26 -8.38
CA LEU A 46 -13.00 6.71 -8.27
C LEU A 46 -12.94 5.18 -8.24
N ARG A 47 -14.07 4.49 -8.45
CA ARG A 47 -14.15 3.04 -8.31
C ARG A 47 -14.93 2.40 -9.43
N ARG A 48 -14.45 1.24 -9.88
CA ARG A 48 -15.18 0.36 -10.79
C ARG A 48 -15.20 -1.03 -10.19
N GLN A 49 -16.37 -1.63 -10.16
CA GLN A 49 -16.55 -2.98 -9.66
C GLN A 49 -17.38 -3.76 -10.65
N ARG A 50 -17.09 -5.06 -10.81
CA ARG A 50 -17.97 -5.98 -11.50
C ARG A 50 -18.64 -6.88 -10.48
N LEU A 51 -19.96 -7.01 -10.58
CA LEU A 51 -20.77 -7.84 -9.71
C LEU A 51 -21.58 -8.81 -10.56
N ASP A 52 -21.72 -10.04 -10.10
CA ASP A 52 -22.71 -10.97 -10.64
C ASP A 52 -24.11 -10.36 -10.47
N ARG A 53 -25.02 -10.61 -11.41
CA ARG A 53 -26.37 -10.01 -11.37
C ARG A 53 -27.14 -10.40 -10.11
N ASP A 54 -26.96 -11.63 -9.62
CA ASP A 54 -27.58 -12.10 -8.39
C ASP A 54 -27.02 -11.36 -7.18
N ALA A 55 -25.69 -11.26 -7.08
CA ALA A 55 -25.03 -10.48 -6.03
C ALA A 55 -25.42 -8.99 -6.09
N PHE A 56 -25.70 -8.45 -7.28
CA PHE A 56 -26.23 -7.09 -7.42
C PHE A 56 -27.67 -6.97 -6.90
N ALA A 57 -28.51 -7.98 -7.09
CA ALA A 57 -29.89 -7.98 -6.59
C ALA A 57 -29.94 -7.91 -5.05
N ASP A 58 -28.94 -8.46 -4.38
CA ASP A 58 -28.80 -8.39 -2.91
C ASP A 58 -28.27 -7.03 -2.40
N THR A 59 -27.88 -6.13 -3.30
CA THR A 59 -27.45 -4.78 -2.92
C THR A 59 -28.62 -3.83 -2.75
N ARG A 60 -28.37 -2.70 -2.06
CA ARG A 60 -29.36 -1.61 -1.90
C ARG A 60 -29.31 -0.57 -3.02
N TRP A 61 -28.83 -0.94 -4.21
CA TRP A 61 -28.80 -0.05 -5.36
C TRP A 61 -30.17 -0.03 -6.03
N THR A 62 -30.75 1.16 -6.17
CA THR A 62 -32.05 1.35 -6.83
C THR A 62 -31.92 2.26 -8.04
N ILE A 63 -32.75 2.02 -9.05
CA ILE A 63 -32.80 2.88 -10.24
C ILE A 63 -33.27 4.27 -9.81
N ALA A 64 -32.53 5.29 -10.23
CA ALA A 64 -32.77 6.68 -9.87
C ALA A 64 -33.01 7.53 -11.13
N THR A 65 -33.65 8.68 -10.94
CA THR A 65 -33.72 9.73 -11.96
C THR A 65 -32.33 10.31 -12.22
N ALA A 66 -32.14 10.88 -13.41
CA ALA A 66 -30.90 11.55 -13.78
C ALA A 66 -30.53 12.66 -12.77
N ASP A 67 -31.51 13.43 -12.28
CA ASP A 67 -31.29 14.53 -11.33
C ASP A 67 -30.84 14.03 -9.95
N ARG A 68 -31.48 12.97 -9.44
CA ARG A 68 -31.11 12.37 -8.15
C ARG A 68 -29.71 11.77 -8.22
N PHE A 69 -29.40 11.08 -9.32
CA PHE A 69 -28.07 10.56 -9.58
C PHE A 69 -27.02 11.66 -9.69
N ALA A 70 -27.27 12.70 -10.48
CA ALA A 70 -26.35 13.81 -10.69
C ALA A 70 -26.05 14.52 -9.37
N SER A 71 -27.07 14.79 -8.55
CA SER A 71 -26.90 15.41 -7.23
C SER A 71 -26.02 14.57 -6.30
N ALA A 72 -26.30 13.26 -6.20
CA ALA A 72 -25.51 12.36 -5.36
C ALA A 72 -24.09 12.11 -5.90
N TRP A 73 -23.91 12.13 -7.22
CA TRP A 73 -22.60 12.02 -7.87
C TRP A 73 -21.75 13.25 -7.59
N THR A 74 -22.29 14.45 -7.79
CA THR A 74 -21.59 15.71 -7.51
C THR A 74 -21.21 15.80 -6.04
N ALA A 75 -22.13 15.48 -5.11
CA ALA A 75 -21.83 15.48 -3.68
C ALA A 75 -20.68 14.51 -3.31
N GLU A 76 -20.65 13.31 -3.91
CA GLU A 76 -19.54 12.38 -3.70
C GLU A 76 -18.23 12.89 -4.30
N VAL A 77 -18.26 13.52 -5.48
CA VAL A 77 -17.07 14.12 -6.09
C VAL A 77 -16.53 15.26 -5.22
N ASP A 78 -17.39 16.13 -4.71
CA ASP A 78 -17.01 17.26 -3.86
C ASP A 78 -16.36 16.78 -2.55
N GLU A 79 -16.92 15.74 -1.93
CA GLU A 79 -16.34 15.10 -0.74
C GLU A 79 -14.96 14.50 -1.05
N LEU A 80 -14.81 13.83 -2.18
CA LEU A 80 -13.54 13.23 -2.59
C LEU A 80 -12.48 14.28 -2.91
N ILE A 81 -12.86 15.41 -3.50
CA ILE A 81 -11.95 16.54 -3.73
C ILE A 81 -11.49 17.14 -2.39
N ALA A 82 -12.42 17.29 -1.43
CA ALA A 82 -12.09 17.80 -0.10
C ALA A 82 -11.16 16.85 0.69
N SER A 83 -11.29 15.54 0.49
CA SER A 83 -10.47 14.51 1.13
C SER A 83 -9.30 14.08 0.24
N THR A 84 -8.34 14.97 0.01
CA THR A 84 -7.13 14.62 -0.74
C THR A 84 -6.23 13.68 0.09
N SER A 85 -5.97 12.48 -0.43
CA SER A 85 -4.97 11.57 0.12
C SER A 85 -3.64 11.78 -0.60
N THR A 86 -2.57 11.96 0.17
CA THR A 86 -1.21 12.03 -0.36
C THR A 86 -0.54 10.69 -0.15
N GLU A 87 -0.04 10.08 -1.23
CA GLU A 87 0.74 8.85 -1.18
C GLU A 87 2.06 9.05 -1.92
N THR A 88 3.14 8.51 -1.36
CA THR A 88 4.46 8.53 -2.00
C THR A 88 4.71 7.19 -2.67
N MET A 89 4.97 7.23 -3.98
CA MET A 89 5.37 6.07 -4.75
C MET A 89 6.78 6.27 -5.32
N HIS A 90 7.58 5.21 -5.30
CA HIS A 90 8.93 5.21 -5.86
C HIS A 90 8.98 4.40 -7.15
N LEU A 91 9.57 5.00 -8.19
CA LEU A 91 9.65 4.43 -9.53
C LEU A 91 11.09 4.43 -10.00
N VAL A 92 11.55 3.28 -10.49
CA VAL A 92 12.74 3.20 -11.34
C VAL A 92 12.31 3.44 -12.77
N THR A 93 12.87 4.45 -13.42
CA THR A 93 12.56 4.84 -14.80
C THR A 93 13.79 4.67 -15.69
N GLY A 94 13.60 4.73 -17.01
CA GLY A 94 14.69 4.53 -17.98
C GLY A 94 14.85 3.09 -18.44
N LEU A 95 16.10 2.64 -18.62
CA LEU A 95 16.43 1.30 -19.11
C LEU A 95 16.33 0.27 -17.98
N LEU A 96 15.21 -0.45 -17.91
CA LEU A 96 14.93 -1.41 -16.83
C LEU A 96 15.54 -2.79 -17.06
N LEU A 97 15.54 -3.30 -18.30
CA LEU A 97 16.00 -4.65 -18.60
C LEU A 97 17.43 -4.95 -18.12
N PRO A 98 18.42 -4.04 -18.26
CA PRO A 98 19.79 -4.30 -17.79
C PRO A 98 19.92 -4.44 -16.27
N ILE A 99 18.95 -3.95 -15.51
CA ILE A 99 18.97 -3.96 -14.04
C ILE A 99 17.82 -4.75 -13.44
N TRP A 100 17.07 -5.52 -14.26
CA TRP A 100 15.83 -6.15 -13.82
C TRP A 100 16.04 -7.08 -12.62
N ASP A 101 17.07 -7.94 -12.71
CA ASP A 101 17.43 -8.90 -11.65
C ASP A 101 18.02 -8.23 -10.39
N ALA A 102 18.27 -6.93 -10.45
CA ALA A 102 18.76 -6.16 -9.32
C ALA A 102 17.64 -5.53 -8.48
N LEU A 103 16.43 -5.48 -9.01
CA LEU A 103 15.28 -4.88 -8.35
C LEU A 103 14.57 -5.92 -7.47
N PRO A 104 13.89 -5.50 -6.40
CA PRO A 104 13.11 -6.42 -5.59
C PRO A 104 11.98 -7.07 -6.39
N ASP A 105 11.67 -8.32 -6.06
CA ASP A 105 10.52 -9.06 -6.59
C ASP A 105 9.18 -8.47 -6.11
N GLU A 106 9.23 -7.66 -5.04
CA GLU A 106 8.07 -7.00 -4.49
C GLU A 106 7.55 -5.92 -5.44
N LEU A 107 6.22 -5.79 -5.49
CA LEU A 107 5.53 -4.85 -6.36
C LEU A 107 5.95 -4.99 -7.83
N ALA A 108 6.29 -6.20 -8.33
CA ALA A 108 6.72 -6.57 -9.71
C ALA A 108 5.84 -6.09 -10.88
N GLN A 109 5.62 -4.79 -10.97
CA GLN A 109 4.78 -4.13 -11.97
C GLN A 109 5.45 -2.89 -12.53
N VAL A 110 5.17 -2.64 -13.81
CA VAL A 110 5.49 -1.40 -14.51
C VAL A 110 4.22 -0.56 -14.56
N VAL A 111 4.28 0.65 -14.02
CA VAL A 111 3.15 1.56 -13.95
C VAL A 111 3.43 2.80 -14.77
N ARG A 112 2.35 3.39 -15.28
CA ARG A 112 2.36 4.70 -15.93
C ARG A 112 1.67 5.71 -15.01
N VAL A 113 2.40 6.73 -14.59
CA VAL A 113 1.86 7.89 -13.90
C VAL A 113 1.71 9.02 -14.91
N VAL A 114 0.58 9.71 -14.88
CA VAL A 114 0.34 10.89 -15.70
C VAL A 114 -0.07 12.02 -14.77
N ASP A 115 0.66 13.13 -14.81
CA ASP A 115 0.32 14.28 -13.99
C ASP A 115 -0.79 15.13 -14.63
N LYS A 116 -1.24 16.16 -13.91
CA LYS A 116 -2.28 17.09 -14.38
C LYS A 116 -1.90 17.90 -15.63
N THR A 117 -0.60 17.98 -15.94
CA THR A 117 -0.08 18.69 -17.13
C THR A 117 0.00 17.77 -18.35
N GLY A 118 -0.20 16.46 -18.16
CA GLY A 118 -0.06 15.44 -19.19
C GLY A 118 1.34 14.82 -19.27
N GLN A 119 2.27 15.21 -18.38
CA GLN A 119 3.58 14.57 -18.32
C GLN A 119 3.40 13.12 -17.85
N SER A 120 3.97 12.18 -18.61
CA SER A 120 3.87 10.76 -18.32
C SER A 120 5.21 10.18 -17.88
N LEU A 121 5.22 9.49 -16.74
CA LEU A 121 6.33 8.69 -16.25
C LEU A 121 5.96 7.21 -16.37
N LEU A 122 6.83 6.42 -17.01
CA LEU A 122 6.71 4.96 -17.08
C LEU A 122 7.87 4.36 -16.29
N GLY A 123 7.58 3.48 -15.34
CA GLY A 123 8.63 2.92 -14.50
C GLY A 123 8.19 1.70 -13.70
N ARG A 124 9.19 0.99 -13.18
CA ARG A 124 9.04 -0.16 -12.28
C ARG A 124 8.86 0.35 -10.85
N GLN A 125 7.75 -0.04 -10.20
CA GLN A 125 7.47 0.40 -8.83
C GLN A 125 8.33 -0.33 -7.80
N ILE A 126 9.00 0.40 -6.92
CA ILE A 126 9.84 -0.18 -5.87
C ILE A 126 9.32 0.18 -4.48
N PRO A 127 9.39 -0.74 -3.49
CA PRO A 127 9.10 -0.40 -2.12
C PRO A 127 10.06 0.66 -1.59
N ALA A 128 9.57 1.60 -0.78
CA ALA A 128 10.40 2.64 -0.15
C ALA A 128 11.61 2.04 0.60
N LEU A 129 11.38 0.88 1.22
CA LEU A 129 12.38 0.19 2.02
C LEU A 129 13.52 -0.45 1.20
N ALA A 130 13.33 -0.61 -0.10
CA ALA A 130 14.39 -1.07 -1.01
C ALA A 130 15.34 0.05 -1.42
N LEU A 131 14.97 1.32 -1.19
CA LEU A 131 15.72 2.46 -1.71
C LEU A 131 17.14 2.53 -1.17
N ALA A 132 17.34 2.25 0.12
CA ALA A 132 18.68 2.30 0.73
C ALA A 132 19.64 1.29 0.09
N GLU A 133 19.19 0.04 -0.10
CA GLU A 133 19.98 -1.00 -0.74
C GLU A 133 20.24 -0.69 -2.22
N LEU A 134 19.22 -0.23 -2.94
CA LEU A 134 19.35 0.19 -4.34
C LEU A 134 20.29 1.40 -4.46
N GLY A 135 20.23 2.36 -3.54
CA GLY A 135 21.10 3.53 -3.48
C GLY A 135 22.56 3.13 -3.32
N HIS A 136 22.85 2.22 -2.38
CA HIS A 136 24.19 1.65 -2.22
C HIS A 136 24.65 0.89 -3.47
N ARG A 137 23.78 0.10 -4.09
CA ARG A 137 24.11 -0.73 -5.26
C ARG A 137 24.33 0.08 -6.54
N PHE A 138 23.57 1.16 -6.73
CA PHE A 138 23.56 1.96 -7.96
C PHE A 138 24.22 3.34 -7.80
N GLY A 139 24.68 3.69 -6.60
CA GLY A 139 25.41 4.94 -6.34
C GLY A 139 24.54 6.19 -6.35
N PHE A 140 23.33 6.13 -5.78
CA PHE A 140 22.47 7.30 -5.60
C PHE A 140 22.08 7.51 -4.14
N ASP A 141 21.81 8.76 -3.79
CA ASP A 141 21.33 9.13 -2.46
C ASP A 141 19.86 8.72 -2.31
N ALA A 142 19.63 7.63 -1.58
CA ALA A 142 18.29 7.17 -1.27
C ALA A 142 17.59 8.15 -0.32
N PRO A 143 16.30 8.48 -0.54
CA PRO A 143 15.56 9.27 0.42
C PRO A 143 15.41 8.52 1.74
N VAL A 144 15.43 9.26 2.84
CA VAL A 144 15.24 8.69 4.18
C VAL A 144 13.81 8.18 4.30
N VAL A 145 13.67 6.88 4.57
CA VAL A 145 12.38 6.26 4.85
C VAL A 145 11.91 6.70 6.23
N ALA A 146 10.64 7.13 6.34
CA ALA A 146 10.08 7.54 7.61
C ALA A 146 10.17 6.38 8.64
N PRO A 147 10.53 6.65 9.89
CA PRO A 147 10.66 5.63 10.92
C PRO A 147 9.39 4.80 11.13
N ASP A 148 8.21 5.42 11.02
CA ASP A 148 6.91 4.73 11.09
C ASP A 148 6.73 3.69 9.97
N ASP A 149 7.11 4.05 8.75
CA ASP A 149 7.03 3.14 7.60
C ASP A 149 8.00 1.97 7.75
N LEU A 150 9.16 2.22 8.35
CA LEU A 150 10.16 1.21 8.65
C LEU A 150 9.67 0.24 9.73
N VAL A 151 9.06 0.74 10.82
CA VAL A 151 8.42 -0.10 11.84
C VAL A 151 7.30 -0.94 11.24
N ARG A 152 6.43 -0.32 10.43
CA ARG A 152 5.33 -1.00 9.76
C ARG A 152 5.83 -2.12 8.86
N ALA A 153 6.82 -1.83 8.03
CA ALA A 153 7.37 -2.83 7.12
C ALA A 153 8.03 -4.02 7.85
N VAL A 154 8.66 -3.78 9.00
CA VAL A 154 9.18 -4.87 9.84
C VAL A 154 8.04 -5.67 10.45
N LEU A 155 7.11 -5.01 11.16
CA LEU A 155 6.11 -5.69 11.98
C LEU A 155 4.96 -6.32 11.17
N GLU A 156 4.54 -5.71 10.06
CA GLU A 156 3.44 -6.20 9.22
C GLU A 156 3.96 -7.12 8.11
N ASN A 157 4.98 -6.67 7.38
CA ASN A 157 5.48 -7.39 6.21
C ASN A 157 6.61 -8.38 6.56
N GLY A 158 7.13 -8.35 7.79
CA GLY A 158 8.21 -9.23 8.23
C GLY A 158 9.57 -8.92 7.59
N ARG A 159 9.69 -7.79 6.90
CA ARG A 159 10.90 -7.42 6.17
C ARG A 159 12.01 -7.08 7.17
N THR A 160 13.21 -7.59 6.92
CA THR A 160 14.39 -7.17 7.67
C THR A 160 14.96 -5.92 7.03
N VAL A 161 15.30 -4.93 7.85
CA VAL A 161 15.68 -3.58 7.38
C VAL A 161 16.97 -3.14 8.04
N PRO A 162 17.91 -2.55 7.29
CA PRO A 162 19.06 -1.92 7.90
C PRO A 162 18.61 -0.69 8.70
N VAL A 163 19.22 -0.46 9.85
CA VAL A 163 18.95 0.71 10.70
C VAL A 163 20.27 1.35 11.14
N GLY A 164 20.30 2.68 11.11
CA GLY A 164 21.49 3.46 11.45
C GLY A 164 22.41 3.77 10.28
N ASN A 165 23.28 4.76 10.45
CA ASN A 165 24.24 5.20 9.42
C ASN A 165 25.40 4.20 9.30
N GLY A 166 25.35 3.32 8.29
CA GLY A 166 26.48 2.48 7.89
C GLY A 166 26.81 1.30 8.81
N GLY A 167 25.89 0.88 9.68
CA GLY A 167 26.10 -0.25 10.61
C GLY A 167 25.60 -1.61 10.11
N LYS A 168 26.12 -2.70 10.70
CA LYS A 168 25.59 -4.08 10.58
C LYS A 168 24.24 -4.28 11.30
N LEU A 169 23.62 -3.20 11.78
CA LEU A 169 22.44 -3.23 12.63
C LEU A 169 21.20 -3.39 11.76
N HIS A 170 20.40 -4.41 12.05
CA HIS A 170 19.17 -4.70 11.31
C HIS A 170 18.00 -4.85 12.26
N ALA A 171 16.86 -4.23 11.93
CA ALA A 171 15.59 -4.49 12.57
C ALA A 171 14.84 -5.61 11.83
N LYS A 172 14.32 -6.58 12.57
CA LYS A 172 13.51 -7.68 12.04
C LYS A 172 12.35 -8.00 12.97
N ARG A 173 11.35 -8.71 12.44
CA ARG A 173 10.24 -9.24 13.22
C ARG A 173 10.64 -10.55 13.89
N ALA A 174 10.35 -10.66 15.18
CA ALA A 174 10.57 -11.86 15.97
C ALA A 174 9.31 -12.26 16.73
N LEU A 175 8.95 -13.54 16.67
CA LEU A 175 7.91 -14.11 17.51
C LEU A 175 8.53 -14.59 18.83
N VAL A 176 8.13 -13.97 19.94
CA VAL A 176 8.61 -14.31 21.30
C VAL A 176 7.39 -14.45 22.21
N GLY A 177 7.21 -15.64 22.78
CA GLY A 177 6.09 -15.91 23.69
C GLY A 177 4.71 -15.64 23.08
N GLY A 178 4.53 -15.88 21.78
CA GLY A 178 3.28 -15.62 21.07
C GLY A 178 3.07 -14.15 20.63
N SER A 179 3.96 -13.23 20.99
CA SER A 179 3.91 -11.82 20.59
C SER A 179 4.89 -11.53 19.47
N GLN A 180 4.45 -10.79 18.44
CA GLN A 180 5.34 -10.21 17.44
C GLN A 180 6.08 -9.02 18.08
N ARG A 181 7.40 -8.98 17.92
CA ARG A 181 8.28 -7.95 18.49
C ARG A 181 9.29 -7.48 17.45
N LEU A 182 9.74 -6.23 17.58
CA LEU A 182 10.82 -5.68 16.78
C LEU A 182 12.16 -6.00 17.45
N GLU A 183 12.98 -6.81 16.79
CA GLU A 183 14.30 -7.24 17.26
C GLU A 183 15.40 -6.54 16.48
N LEU A 184 16.42 -6.05 17.19
CA LEU A 184 17.66 -5.55 16.61
C LEU A 184 18.72 -6.65 16.60
N THR A 185 19.33 -6.84 15.44
CA THR A 185 20.38 -7.85 15.20
C THR A 185 21.63 -7.21 14.63
N GLY A 186 22.79 -7.85 14.82
CA GLY A 186 24.07 -7.31 14.36
C GLY A 186 24.58 -6.10 15.16
N PHE A 187 24.03 -5.87 16.35
CA PHE A 187 24.55 -4.88 17.31
C PHE A 187 25.89 -5.35 17.89
N ASP A 188 26.76 -4.40 18.21
CA ASP A 188 27.97 -4.64 18.99
C ASP A 188 27.58 -4.78 20.49
N PRO A 189 27.88 -5.90 21.16
CA PRO A 189 27.62 -6.06 22.60
C PRO A 189 28.21 -4.94 23.46
N ALA A 190 29.33 -4.33 23.06
CA ALA A 190 29.93 -3.20 23.78
C ALA A 190 29.01 -1.96 23.82
N ARG A 191 28.12 -1.82 22.83
CA ARG A 191 27.15 -0.71 22.73
C ARG A 191 25.82 -1.00 23.43
N LEU A 192 25.66 -2.16 24.07
CA LEU A 192 24.43 -2.49 24.81
C LEU A 192 24.01 -1.43 25.84
N PRO A 193 24.93 -0.80 26.62
CA PRO A 193 24.55 0.28 27.52
C PRO A 193 23.91 1.48 26.81
N GLU A 194 24.48 1.89 25.66
CA GLU A 194 23.94 2.99 24.83
C GLU A 194 22.57 2.63 24.26
N LEU A 195 22.42 1.42 23.70
CA LEU A 195 21.17 0.94 23.11
C LEU A 195 20.05 0.84 24.16
N LYS A 196 20.40 0.42 25.39
CA LYS A 196 19.48 0.44 26.53
C LYS A 196 19.11 1.84 26.96
N ALA A 197 20.05 2.79 26.94
CA ALA A 197 19.78 4.19 27.24
C ALA A 197 18.81 4.83 26.24
N LEU A 198 18.81 4.38 24.98
CA LEU A 198 17.81 4.76 23.98
C LEU A 198 16.42 4.15 24.25
N GLY A 199 16.28 3.19 25.16
CA GLY A 199 15.03 2.53 25.50
C GLY A 199 14.87 1.13 24.91
N CYS A 200 15.91 0.57 24.28
CA CYS A 200 15.92 -0.86 23.94
C CYS A 200 16.01 -1.72 25.21
N PHE A 201 15.56 -2.96 25.13
CA PHE A 201 15.68 -3.92 26.23
C PHE A 201 16.20 -5.27 25.71
N VAL A 202 16.77 -6.07 26.62
CA VAL A 202 17.32 -7.38 26.26
C VAL A 202 16.56 -8.49 26.97
N GLU A 203 16.44 -9.63 26.31
CA GLU A 203 16.01 -10.89 26.94
C GLU A 203 17.00 -12.00 26.56
N ILE A 204 17.21 -12.95 27.47
CA ILE A 204 17.98 -14.16 27.20
C ILE A 204 17.00 -15.24 26.73
N ILE A 205 17.06 -15.60 25.44
CA ILE A 205 16.17 -16.58 24.83
C ILE A 205 17.06 -17.62 24.15
N ARG A 206 16.87 -18.91 24.50
CA ARG A 206 17.72 -20.02 24.01
C ARG A 206 19.21 -19.73 24.20
N TYR A 207 19.59 -19.28 25.40
CA TYR A 207 20.97 -18.97 25.79
C TYR A 207 21.65 -17.84 25.00
N GLN A 208 20.87 -17.03 24.27
CA GLN A 208 21.37 -15.88 23.51
C GLN A 208 20.76 -14.58 24.02
N THR A 209 21.59 -13.55 24.18
CA THR A 209 21.14 -12.18 24.45
C THR A 209 20.53 -11.60 23.18
N ARG A 210 19.22 -11.35 23.20
CA ARG A 210 18.48 -10.74 22.09
C ARG A 210 18.04 -9.34 22.49
N LEU A 211 18.15 -8.40 21.57
CA LEU A 211 17.86 -6.98 21.78
C LEU A 211 16.56 -6.61 21.08
N PHE A 212 15.65 -5.96 21.79
CA PHE A 212 14.33 -5.60 21.32
C PHE A 212 14.04 -4.11 21.48
N VAL A 213 13.17 -3.61 20.62
CA VAL A 213 12.67 -2.23 20.66
C VAL A 213 11.19 -2.26 21.11
N PRO A 214 10.80 -1.46 22.11
CA PRO A 214 9.41 -1.37 22.53
C PRO A 214 8.54 -0.75 21.42
N ALA A 215 7.49 -1.46 21.00
CA ALA A 215 6.64 -1.05 19.87
C ALA A 215 6.11 0.41 19.97
N PRO A 216 5.65 0.92 21.12
CA PRO A 216 5.14 2.29 21.23
C PRO A 216 6.17 3.39 20.96
N LYS A 217 7.47 3.11 21.15
CA LYS A 217 8.57 4.06 20.96
C LYS A 217 9.48 3.70 19.79
N ALA A 218 9.09 2.69 18.99
CA ALA A 218 9.94 2.19 17.94
C ALA A 218 10.33 3.26 16.90
N PRO A 219 9.42 4.13 16.41
CA PRO A 219 9.78 5.18 15.46
C PRO A 219 10.84 6.15 16.03
N GLU A 220 10.69 6.57 17.28
CA GLU A 220 11.60 7.50 17.97
C GLU A 220 12.99 6.88 18.15
N ILE A 221 13.04 5.61 18.58
CA ILE A 221 14.28 4.88 18.81
C ILE A 221 15.02 4.64 17.49
N LEU A 222 14.30 4.22 16.44
CA LEU A 222 14.91 3.99 15.12
C LEU A 222 15.42 5.30 14.50
N THR A 223 14.74 6.43 14.75
CA THR A 223 15.24 7.77 14.39
C THR A 223 16.54 8.07 15.11
N ALA A 224 16.61 7.86 16.42
CA ALA A 224 17.81 8.13 17.20
C ALA A 224 19.00 7.27 16.77
N LEU A 225 18.76 6.05 16.28
CA LEU A 225 19.80 5.17 15.74
C LEU A 225 20.32 5.63 14.37
N SER A 226 19.55 6.41 13.63
CA SER A 226 19.91 6.97 12.32
C SER A 226 20.69 8.29 12.36
N ARG A 227 20.95 8.82 13.56
CA ARG A 227 21.81 9.99 13.78
C ARG A 227 23.24 9.54 14.06
#